data_AF-A0A7M7JII3-F1
#
_entry.id   AF-A0A7M7JII3-F1
#
_cell.length_a   1.000
_cell.length_b   1.000
_cell.length_c   1.000
_cell.angle_alpha   90.00
_cell.angle_beta   90.00
_cell.angle_gamma   90.00
#
_symmetry.space_group_name_H-M   'P 1'
#
loop_
_entity.id
_entity.type
_entity.pdbx_description
1 polymer ?
#
loop_
_entity_poly.entity_id
_entity_poly.type
_entity_poly.pdbx_seq_one_letter_code
_entity_poly.pdbx_strand_id
1 'polypeptide(L)'
;MSVPEEIQFKESHEAKKDEVSHFNFDANNRPTKGKQKSAPFLNFLKMGVNAGRGAGVICVVVGAFLVVLGAAVLINFTATFQFILSRKVVLSSTAQGFPIWRDVSDHLDTKTAWYFFNLTNPEEFMQGTQPILQEVGPFWYKTILKKINIEFLDNKTVTFEEHREFEFDAENSVLPNTTRITMINVPVMSALQRLKPLGYFARLAVDPVIKAAIADQQLTANYSVAELTYDGVYNNLVALSKIKEGFLEAIFALNSKDNKKGKFGFGVDKHDPTTFNMFTGGTGVMDLNRIYSINHKHVLSMWPNIENTTCNIVDGTFGYLRPPMNESNEQKVYIPDMCRPVTIRYEKDVNTNGIRLRRFILGKENFYNREAEPANACYDEIYREPSGVAEAGPCKQGAPILLSMPHFMHADPSFSEKVIGMNADPERHTFIMDHEPMTGMTVTVRGRLQANFRVTQLDCLDGEKLPELLMPLFWQELYVEAGPGIVAFLHKVLSYPGLAKIALIIVLLLGIIISIIGAGFLMNHSRRTRQTEQLNPTKYHKMATQEATRKPELDQLV
;
A
#
# COMPACT_ATOMS: atom_id res chain seq x y z
N MET A 1 -23.50 -51.12 7.24
CA MET A 1 -23.25 -51.18 5.78
C MET A 1 -22.85 -49.78 5.32
N SER A 2 -21.71 -49.54 4.68
CA SER A 2 -20.45 -50.30 4.61
C SER A 2 -19.44 -49.41 3.88
N VAL A 3 -18.28 -49.17 4.48
CA VAL A 3 -17.12 -48.49 3.86
C VAL A 3 -16.36 -49.50 2.99
N PRO A 4 -15.77 -49.08 1.85
CA PRO A 4 -14.30 -49.13 1.69
C PRO A 4 -13.74 -47.80 1.11
N GLU A 5 -12.67 -47.24 1.67
CA GLU A 5 -11.24 -47.44 1.33
C GLU A 5 -10.81 -46.74 0.01
N GLU A 6 -10.03 -45.66 0.05
CA GLU A 6 -8.57 -45.57 0.30
C GLU A 6 -7.72 -46.05 -0.91
N ILE A 7 -6.98 -45.13 -1.55
CA ILE A 7 -6.05 -45.42 -2.65
C ILE A 7 -4.65 -45.00 -2.23
N GLN A 8 -3.78 -45.98 -1.99
CA GLN A 8 -2.34 -45.76 -1.84
C GLN A 8 -1.58 -46.00 -3.16
N PHE A 9 -0.45 -45.31 -3.29
CA PHE A 9 0.54 -45.50 -4.34
C PHE A 9 1.10 -46.93 -4.39
N LYS A 10 1.43 -47.40 -5.60
CA LYS A 10 2.37 -48.50 -5.79
C LYS A 10 3.20 -48.32 -7.05
N GLU A 11 4.52 -48.37 -6.90
CA GLU A 11 5.47 -48.41 -8.00
C GLU A 11 5.39 -49.78 -8.72
N SER A 12 5.70 -49.79 -10.02
CA SER A 12 6.03 -51.02 -10.74
C SER A 12 7.27 -50.81 -11.61
N HIS A 13 8.35 -51.50 -11.23
CA HIS A 13 9.48 -51.78 -12.11
C HIS A 13 9.09 -52.90 -13.08
N GLU A 14 9.46 -52.78 -14.35
CA GLU A 14 9.65 -53.97 -15.20
C GLU A 14 10.87 -53.79 -16.10
N ALA A 15 11.64 -54.87 -16.25
CA ALA A 15 12.89 -54.90 -17.02
C ALA A 15 12.97 -56.19 -17.86
N LYS A 16 13.58 -56.12 -19.04
CA LYS A 16 14.01 -57.27 -19.86
C LYS A 16 15.36 -56.93 -20.50
N LYS A 17 16.41 -57.67 -20.13
CA LYS A 17 17.03 -58.80 -20.86
C LYS A 17 17.78 -58.34 -22.13
N ASP A 18 19.10 -58.48 -22.30
CA ASP A 18 20.10 -59.56 -22.02
C ASP A 18 20.35 -60.50 -23.21
N GLU A 19 21.57 -60.41 -23.76
CA GLU A 19 22.39 -61.43 -24.47
C GLU A 19 23.82 -60.81 -24.53
N VAL A 20 24.91 -61.28 -23.89
CA VAL A 20 25.51 -62.62 -23.71
C VAL A 20 25.99 -63.16 -25.07
N SER A 21 27.29 -63.19 -25.40
CA SER A 21 28.41 -63.92 -24.76
C SER A 21 29.78 -63.41 -25.33
N HIS A 22 31.00 -63.93 -25.10
CA HIS A 22 31.64 -64.98 -24.28
C HIS A 22 33.15 -64.62 -24.18
N PHE A 23 33.88 -64.98 -23.11
CA PHE A 23 35.09 -65.85 -23.14
C PHE A 23 35.85 -65.94 -21.79
N ASN A 24 36.59 -67.05 -21.64
CA ASN A 24 37.15 -67.64 -20.41
C ASN A 24 38.00 -66.78 -19.47
N PHE A 25 37.96 -67.19 -18.19
CA PHE A 25 39.05 -67.02 -17.23
C PHE A 25 40.33 -67.69 -17.72
N ASP A 26 41.48 -67.02 -17.55
CA ASP A 26 42.74 -67.74 -17.31
C ASP A 26 43.56 -66.98 -16.26
N ALA A 27 44.25 -67.74 -15.40
CA ALA A 27 44.79 -67.23 -14.15
C ALA A 27 46.31 -67.11 -14.21
N ASN A 28 46.84 -65.88 -14.35
CA ASN A 28 48.21 -65.53 -13.94
C ASN A 28 48.48 -64.02 -14.07
N ASN A 29 48.58 -63.28 -12.95
CA ASN A 29 49.70 -62.35 -12.75
C ASN A 29 49.87 -61.79 -11.32
N ARG A 30 51.12 -61.43 -11.02
CA ARG A 30 51.59 -60.91 -9.72
C ARG A 30 51.20 -59.44 -9.49
N PRO A 31 51.19 -58.95 -8.23
CA PRO A 31 50.57 -57.65 -7.90
C PRO A 31 51.39 -56.46 -8.39
N THR A 32 50.77 -55.57 -9.15
CA THR A 32 51.31 -54.22 -9.40
C THR A 32 50.71 -53.21 -8.42
N LYS A 33 51.60 -52.39 -7.84
CA LYS A 33 51.33 -51.49 -6.71
C LYS A 33 50.14 -50.56 -6.98
N GLY A 34 49.24 -50.45 -6.00
CA GLY A 34 48.07 -49.57 -6.07
C GLY A 34 48.45 -48.10 -6.31
N LYS A 35 47.82 -47.47 -7.30
CA LYS A 35 47.85 -46.01 -7.47
C LYS A 35 46.82 -45.40 -6.54
N GLN A 36 47.29 -44.90 -5.40
CA GLN A 36 46.54 -44.01 -4.51
C GLN A 36 46.01 -42.83 -5.32
N LYS A 37 44.69 -42.72 -5.50
CA LYS A 37 44.07 -41.58 -6.19
C LYS A 37 44.33 -40.32 -5.37
N SER A 38 45.21 -39.45 -5.85
CA SER A 38 45.47 -38.16 -5.19
C SER A 38 44.22 -37.30 -5.20
N ALA A 39 43.88 -36.73 -4.05
CA ALA A 39 42.77 -35.78 -3.95
C ALA A 39 42.94 -34.63 -4.96
N PRO A 40 41.86 -34.10 -5.57
CA PRO A 40 41.95 -33.05 -6.59
C PRO A 40 42.70 -31.81 -6.09
N PHE A 41 42.63 -31.51 -4.78
CA PHE A 41 43.41 -30.48 -4.11
C PHE A 41 44.95 -30.65 -4.25
N LEU A 42 45.47 -31.89 -4.16
CA LEU A 42 46.89 -32.16 -4.37
C LEU A 42 47.32 -31.96 -5.83
N ASN A 43 46.42 -32.21 -6.78
CA ASN A 43 46.70 -32.00 -8.21
C ASN A 43 46.66 -30.49 -8.55
N PHE A 44 45.76 -29.72 -7.92
CA PHE A 44 45.73 -28.25 -8.02
C PHE A 44 47.01 -27.61 -7.44
N LEU A 45 47.47 -28.08 -6.27
CA LEU A 45 48.76 -27.70 -5.70
C LEU A 45 49.94 -28.04 -6.64
N LYS A 46 49.92 -29.21 -7.29
CA LYS A 46 50.94 -29.58 -8.29
C LYS A 46 50.89 -28.74 -9.56
N MET A 47 49.73 -28.24 -10.00
CA MET A 47 49.67 -27.24 -11.09
C MET A 47 50.35 -25.93 -10.70
N GLY A 48 50.23 -25.51 -9.43
CA GLY A 48 50.96 -24.36 -8.86
C GLY A 48 52.49 -24.51 -8.90
N VAL A 49 53.02 -25.74 -9.00
CA VAL A 49 54.45 -26.01 -9.14
C VAL A 49 54.95 -25.71 -10.56
N ASN A 50 54.08 -25.62 -11.57
CA ASN A 50 54.43 -25.24 -12.95
C ASN A 50 53.78 -23.91 -13.40
N ALA A 51 53.08 -23.20 -12.51
CA ALA A 51 52.46 -21.91 -12.80
C ALA A 51 53.52 -20.83 -13.08
N GLY A 52 53.56 -20.33 -14.31
CA GLY A 52 54.46 -19.24 -14.73
C GLY A 52 54.04 -17.87 -14.17
N ARG A 53 54.93 -16.86 -14.28
CA ARG A 53 54.70 -15.50 -13.76
C ARG A 53 53.35 -14.90 -14.17
N GLY A 54 52.91 -15.17 -15.41
CA GLY A 54 51.62 -14.70 -15.94
C GLY A 54 50.42 -15.16 -15.12
N ALA A 55 50.37 -16.43 -14.70
CA ALA A 55 49.27 -16.97 -13.89
C ALA A 55 49.21 -16.31 -12.50
N GLY A 56 50.37 -16.06 -11.89
CA GLY A 56 50.46 -15.32 -10.62
C GLY A 56 49.96 -13.88 -10.74
N VAL A 57 50.35 -13.15 -11.80
CA VAL A 57 49.86 -11.80 -12.07
C VAL A 57 48.33 -11.80 -12.29
N ILE A 58 47.81 -12.72 -13.11
CA ILE A 58 46.36 -12.82 -13.38
C ILE A 58 45.59 -13.05 -12.07
N CYS A 59 46.04 -13.97 -11.21
CA CYS A 59 45.39 -14.22 -9.92
C CYS A 59 45.40 -12.97 -9.03
N VAL A 60 46.53 -12.25 -8.91
CA VAL A 60 46.59 -11.03 -8.10
C VAL A 60 45.69 -9.93 -8.67
N VAL A 61 45.65 -9.73 -9.99
CA VAL A 61 44.80 -8.70 -10.62
C VAL A 61 43.31 -9.03 -10.45
N VAL A 62 42.89 -10.28 -10.69
CA VAL A 62 41.49 -10.71 -10.53
C VAL A 62 41.08 -10.66 -9.06
N GLY A 63 41.93 -11.15 -8.14
CA GLY A 63 41.67 -11.11 -6.70
C GLY A 63 41.56 -9.68 -6.17
N ALA A 64 42.48 -8.79 -6.54
CA ALA A 64 42.43 -7.38 -6.17
C ALA A 64 41.19 -6.68 -6.74
N PHE A 65 40.82 -6.96 -8.00
CA PHE A 65 39.59 -6.43 -8.61
C PHE A 65 38.33 -6.87 -7.85
N LEU A 66 38.22 -8.15 -7.48
CA LEU A 66 37.10 -8.67 -6.70
C LEU A 66 37.02 -8.04 -5.30
N VAL A 67 38.17 -7.82 -4.64
CA VAL A 67 38.22 -7.15 -3.33
C VAL A 67 37.80 -5.68 -3.44
N VAL A 68 38.33 -4.94 -4.40
CA VAL A 68 38.01 -3.51 -4.62
C VAL A 68 36.53 -3.35 -5.00
N LEU A 69 36.02 -4.14 -5.94
CA LEU A 69 34.62 -4.09 -6.36
C LEU A 69 33.67 -4.51 -5.22
N GLY A 70 33.98 -5.62 -4.53
CA GLY A 70 33.18 -6.12 -3.42
C GLY A 70 33.12 -5.13 -2.26
N ALA A 71 34.26 -4.51 -1.90
CA ALA A 71 34.31 -3.47 -0.87
C ALA A 71 33.55 -2.21 -1.31
N ALA A 72 33.72 -1.74 -2.54
CA ALA A 72 33.01 -0.56 -3.05
C ALA A 72 31.49 -0.74 -3.05
N VAL A 73 30.99 -1.91 -3.47
CA VAL A 73 29.55 -2.24 -3.43
C VAL A 73 29.06 -2.44 -1.99
N LEU A 74 29.86 -3.03 -1.09
CA LEU A 74 29.44 -3.22 0.30
C LEU A 74 29.37 -1.90 1.08
N ILE A 75 30.32 -0.98 0.87
CA ILE A 75 30.32 0.37 1.44
C ILE A 75 29.11 1.16 0.95
N ASN A 76 28.80 1.09 -0.34
CA ASN A 76 27.66 1.81 -0.95
C ASN A 76 26.37 0.98 -1.00
N PHE A 77 26.28 -0.11 -0.23
CA PHE A 77 25.23 -1.13 -0.42
C PHE A 77 23.83 -0.54 -0.41
N THR A 78 23.53 0.36 0.53
CA THR A 78 22.22 1.02 0.63
C THR A 78 21.89 1.77 -0.65
N ALA A 79 22.79 2.62 -1.15
CA ALA A 79 22.58 3.39 -2.38
C ALA A 79 22.43 2.49 -3.62
N THR A 80 23.26 1.44 -3.73
CA THR A 80 23.15 0.46 -4.83
C THR A 80 21.84 -0.32 -4.77
N PHE A 81 21.41 -0.76 -3.59
CA PHE A 81 20.15 -1.47 -3.39
C PHE A 81 18.94 -0.57 -3.71
N GLN A 82 18.95 0.68 -3.23
CA GLN A 82 17.92 1.69 -3.52
C GLN A 82 17.80 1.95 -5.03
N PHE A 83 18.93 2.08 -5.73
CA PHE A 83 18.97 2.26 -7.19
C PHE A 83 18.42 1.05 -7.96
N ILE A 84 18.71 -0.17 -7.49
CA ILE A 84 18.17 -1.40 -8.10
C ILE A 84 16.66 -1.52 -7.81
N LEU A 85 16.23 -1.30 -6.57
CA LEU A 85 14.83 -1.46 -6.16
C LEU A 85 13.93 -0.41 -6.84
N SER A 86 14.33 0.85 -6.86
CA SER A 86 13.59 1.93 -7.54
C SER A 86 13.32 1.66 -9.03
N ARG A 87 14.19 0.90 -9.72
CA ARG A 87 13.96 0.43 -11.10
C ARG A 87 13.09 -0.82 -11.20
N LYS A 88 12.93 -1.59 -10.13
CA LYS A 88 12.15 -2.84 -10.09
C LYS A 88 10.72 -2.65 -9.58
N VAL A 89 10.44 -1.57 -8.86
CA VAL A 89 9.11 -1.22 -8.33
C VAL A 89 8.29 -0.34 -9.27
N VAL A 90 8.84 0.12 -10.39
CA VAL A 90 8.09 0.84 -11.43
C VAL A 90 6.96 -0.07 -11.94
N LEU A 91 5.73 0.44 -11.90
CA LEU A 91 4.56 -0.32 -12.31
C LEU A 91 4.49 -0.41 -13.84
N SER A 92 4.45 -1.63 -14.35
CA SER A 92 4.24 -1.95 -15.76
C SER A 92 3.51 -3.28 -15.88
N SER A 93 2.95 -3.59 -17.06
CA SER A 93 2.33 -4.90 -17.34
C SER A 93 3.28 -6.11 -17.18
N THR A 94 4.60 -5.87 -17.15
CA THR A 94 5.66 -6.88 -16.96
C THR A 94 6.31 -6.84 -15.58
N ALA A 95 5.90 -5.93 -14.69
CA ALA A 95 6.45 -5.80 -13.35
C ALA A 95 5.98 -6.96 -12.44
N GLN A 96 6.86 -7.49 -11.60
CA GLN A 96 6.54 -8.61 -10.71
C GLN A 96 5.40 -8.29 -9.72
N GLY A 97 5.25 -7.02 -9.32
CA GLY A 97 4.16 -6.55 -8.46
C GLY A 97 2.85 -6.25 -9.18
N PHE A 98 2.79 -6.32 -10.52
CA PHE A 98 1.59 -5.97 -11.28
C PHE A 98 0.37 -6.87 -11.00
N PRO A 99 0.50 -8.21 -10.89
CA PRO A 99 -0.62 -9.06 -10.48
C PRO A 99 -1.17 -8.66 -9.10
N ILE A 100 -0.29 -8.42 -8.12
CA ILE A 100 -0.68 -7.97 -6.78
C ILE A 100 -1.41 -6.62 -6.81
N TRP A 101 -0.95 -5.70 -7.66
CA TRP A 101 -1.57 -4.39 -7.81
C TRP A 101 -2.92 -4.44 -8.54
N ARG A 102 -3.09 -5.37 -9.48
CA ARG A 102 -4.34 -5.58 -10.25
C ARG A 102 -5.39 -6.28 -9.41
N ASP A 103 -5.03 -7.43 -8.85
CA ASP A 103 -5.91 -8.41 -8.22
C ASP A 103 -5.88 -8.25 -6.69
N VAL A 104 -6.10 -7.03 -6.21
CA VAL A 104 -5.89 -6.64 -4.80
C VAL A 104 -6.67 -7.54 -3.84
N SER A 105 -7.91 -7.89 -4.20
CA SER A 105 -8.84 -8.72 -3.41
C SER A 105 -8.36 -10.17 -3.20
N ASP A 106 -7.47 -10.67 -4.05
CA ASP A 106 -6.91 -12.03 -3.94
C ASP A 106 -5.70 -12.07 -2.98
N HIS A 107 -5.20 -10.89 -2.57
CA HIS A 107 -3.96 -10.72 -1.83
C HIS A 107 -4.13 -9.97 -0.51
N LEU A 108 -5.17 -9.15 -0.36
CA LEU A 108 -5.52 -8.42 0.86
C LEU A 108 -6.96 -8.80 1.28
N ASP A 109 -7.13 -9.28 2.51
CA ASP A 109 -8.48 -9.41 3.08
C ASP A 109 -9.02 -8.01 3.34
N THR A 110 -10.09 -7.65 2.62
CA THR A 110 -10.65 -6.30 2.59
C THR A 110 -12.11 -6.37 2.98
N LYS A 111 -12.46 -5.75 4.11
CA LYS A 111 -13.82 -5.72 4.64
C LYS A 111 -14.19 -4.31 5.10
N THR A 112 -15.48 -3.98 5.07
CA THR A 112 -16.02 -2.74 5.62
C THR A 112 -17.02 -3.08 6.73
N ALA A 113 -16.77 -2.66 7.96
CA ALA A 113 -17.74 -2.70 9.05
C ALA A 113 -18.53 -1.40 9.14
N TRP A 114 -19.80 -1.52 9.51
CA TRP A 114 -20.69 -0.43 9.83
C TRP A 114 -21.16 -0.53 11.28
N TYR A 115 -21.15 0.60 11.98
CA TYR A 115 -21.63 0.76 13.35
C TYR A 115 -22.63 1.91 13.36
N PHE A 116 -23.91 1.61 13.45
CA PHE A 116 -24.98 2.60 13.38
C PHE A 116 -25.31 3.18 14.76
N PHE A 117 -25.71 4.44 14.80
CA PHE A 117 -26.26 5.07 16.00
C PHE A 117 -27.79 5.04 15.94
N ASN A 118 -28.39 4.09 16.66
CA ASN A 118 -29.83 3.94 16.77
C ASN A 118 -30.40 4.96 17.77
N LEU A 119 -31.32 5.82 17.31
CA LEU A 119 -32.01 6.83 18.12
C LEU A 119 -33.12 6.18 18.94
N THR A 120 -33.02 6.25 20.28
CA THR A 120 -33.94 5.57 21.20
C THR A 120 -35.08 6.46 21.71
N ASN A 121 -34.97 7.78 21.61
CA ASN A 121 -35.98 8.77 22.02
C ASN A 121 -36.43 9.69 20.85
N PRO A 122 -36.94 9.12 19.73
CA PRO A 122 -37.24 9.90 18.54
C PRO A 122 -38.36 10.93 18.74
N GLU A 123 -39.37 10.64 19.57
CA GLU A 123 -40.51 11.54 19.81
C GLU A 123 -40.09 12.77 20.64
N GLU A 124 -39.31 12.55 21.70
CA GLU A 124 -38.79 13.61 22.57
C GLU A 124 -37.71 14.43 21.85
N PHE A 125 -36.92 13.82 20.96
CA PHE A 125 -35.95 14.53 20.13
C PHE A 125 -36.64 15.55 19.20
N MET A 126 -37.79 15.18 18.60
CA MET A 126 -38.61 16.09 17.78
C MET A 126 -39.22 17.25 18.60
N GLN A 127 -39.25 17.14 19.92
CA GLN A 127 -39.72 18.19 20.84
C GLN A 127 -38.59 19.07 21.40
N GLY A 128 -37.33 18.81 21.03
CA GLY A 128 -36.16 19.63 21.38
C GLY A 128 -35.28 19.05 22.47
N THR A 129 -35.53 17.81 22.91
CA THR A 129 -34.65 17.14 23.87
C THR A 129 -33.39 16.58 23.19
N GLN A 130 -32.40 16.27 24.01
CA GLN A 130 -31.13 15.71 23.57
C GLN A 130 -31.31 14.30 22.98
N PRO A 131 -30.70 13.96 21.82
CA PRO A 131 -30.77 12.61 21.28
C PRO A 131 -30.00 11.62 22.17
N ILE A 132 -30.63 10.47 22.41
CA ILE A 132 -30.07 9.30 23.10
C ILE A 132 -29.79 8.25 22.03
N LEU A 133 -28.51 7.97 21.81
CA LEU A 133 -28.03 7.07 20.78
C LEU A 133 -27.44 5.80 21.37
N GLN A 134 -27.76 4.68 20.73
CA GLN A 134 -27.18 3.37 21.02
C GLN A 134 -26.36 2.91 19.81
N GLU A 135 -25.08 2.58 20.02
CA GLU A 135 -24.25 1.92 19.00
C GLU A 135 -24.79 0.51 18.70
N VAL A 136 -24.98 0.20 17.43
CA VAL A 136 -25.38 -1.13 16.93
C VAL A 136 -24.45 -1.53 15.79
N GLY A 137 -23.66 -2.59 16.01
CA GLY A 137 -22.68 -3.10 15.05
C GLY A 137 -21.62 -3.98 15.75
N PRO A 138 -20.64 -4.53 15.00
CA PRO A 138 -20.41 -4.31 13.58
C PRO A 138 -21.35 -5.09 12.66
N PHE A 139 -21.68 -4.48 11.53
CA PHE A 139 -22.21 -5.16 10.34
C PHE A 139 -21.10 -5.20 9.28
N TRP A 140 -20.52 -6.37 9.06
CA TRP A 140 -19.40 -6.57 8.15
C TRP A 140 -19.87 -6.84 6.71
N TYR A 141 -19.16 -6.25 5.76
CA TYR A 141 -19.30 -6.52 4.35
C TYR A 141 -17.92 -6.81 3.75
N LYS A 142 -17.75 -7.98 3.13
CA LYS A 142 -16.58 -8.27 2.30
C LYS A 142 -16.58 -7.31 1.10
N THR A 143 -15.43 -6.71 0.82
CA THR A 143 -15.27 -5.72 -0.26
C THR A 143 -14.40 -6.31 -1.36
N ILE A 144 -14.97 -6.54 -2.54
CA ILE A 144 -14.28 -7.11 -3.70
C ILE A 144 -13.99 -5.96 -4.68
N LEU A 145 -12.71 -5.61 -4.82
CA LEU A 145 -12.20 -4.65 -5.79
C LEU A 145 -11.76 -5.36 -7.07
N LYS A 146 -12.16 -4.82 -8.23
CA LYS A 146 -11.74 -5.28 -9.56
C LYS A 146 -11.25 -4.08 -10.38
N LYS A 147 -10.05 -4.18 -10.95
CA LYS A 147 -9.48 -3.16 -11.86
C LYS A 147 -9.54 -3.68 -13.28
N ILE A 148 -10.30 -2.99 -14.13
CA ILE A 148 -10.46 -3.33 -15.54
C ILE A 148 -10.03 -2.17 -16.44
N ASN A 149 -10.00 -2.39 -17.76
CA ASN A 149 -9.63 -1.37 -18.75
C ASN A 149 -8.28 -0.70 -18.45
N ILE A 150 -7.28 -1.51 -18.04
CA ILE A 150 -5.97 -1.04 -17.59
C ILE A 150 -5.10 -0.68 -18.81
N GLU A 151 -4.75 0.60 -18.92
CA GLU A 151 -3.95 1.16 -20.00
C GLU A 151 -2.72 1.89 -19.44
N PHE A 152 -1.52 1.50 -19.88
CA PHE A 152 -0.27 2.18 -19.54
C PHE A 152 0.06 3.24 -20.58
N LEU A 153 0.25 4.49 -20.15
CA LEU A 153 0.42 5.65 -21.02
C LEU A 153 1.88 6.14 -21.08
N ASP A 154 2.26 6.77 -22.19
CA ASP A 154 3.63 7.21 -22.44
C ASP A 154 4.15 8.25 -21.44
N ASN A 155 3.24 9.06 -20.88
CA ASN A 155 3.48 10.04 -19.81
C ASN A 155 3.81 9.41 -18.43
N LYS A 156 4.00 8.09 -18.37
CA LYS A 156 4.31 7.32 -17.15
C LYS A 156 3.18 7.31 -16.12
N THR A 157 1.94 7.38 -16.59
CA THR A 157 0.77 7.05 -15.78
C THR A 157 0.08 5.77 -16.29
N VAL A 158 -0.80 5.21 -15.47
CA VAL A 158 -1.69 4.10 -15.80
C VAL A 158 -3.13 4.54 -15.55
N THR A 159 -3.99 4.33 -16.54
CA THR A 159 -5.45 4.52 -16.41
C THR A 159 -6.10 3.16 -16.15
N PHE A 160 -7.11 3.12 -15.30
CA PHE A 160 -7.96 1.94 -15.11
C PHE A 160 -9.33 2.35 -14.56
N GLU A 161 -10.32 1.49 -14.75
CA GLU A 161 -11.63 1.62 -14.13
C GLU A 161 -11.70 0.67 -12.93
N GLU A 162 -12.03 1.20 -11.75
CA GLU A 162 -12.20 0.42 -10.53
C GLU A 162 -13.69 0.16 -10.27
N HIS A 163 -14.03 -1.12 -10.12
CA HIS A 163 -15.35 -1.61 -9.71
C HIS A 163 -15.25 -2.19 -8.29
N ARG A 164 -16.29 -1.99 -7.50
CA ARG A 164 -16.38 -2.48 -6.11
C ARG A 164 -17.70 -3.19 -5.90
N GLU A 165 -17.63 -4.41 -5.40
CA GLU A 165 -18.77 -5.23 -4.99
C GLU A 165 -18.71 -5.42 -3.46
N PHE A 166 -19.87 -5.39 -2.80
CA PHE A 166 -19.99 -5.52 -1.35
C PHE A 166 -20.93 -6.67 -1.00
N GLU A 167 -20.43 -7.66 -0.26
CA GLU A 167 -21.15 -8.88 0.12
C GLU A 167 -21.29 -8.94 1.64
N PHE A 168 -22.50 -9.13 2.17
CA PHE A 168 -22.74 -9.14 3.61
C PHE A 168 -22.12 -10.37 4.29
N ASP A 169 -21.22 -10.14 5.24
CA ASP A 169 -20.53 -11.17 6.01
C ASP A 169 -21.35 -11.48 7.27
N ALA A 170 -22.35 -12.37 7.11
CA ALA A 170 -23.28 -12.74 8.16
C ALA A 170 -22.63 -13.52 9.32
N GLU A 171 -21.48 -14.16 9.09
CA GLU A 171 -20.77 -14.95 10.11
C GLU A 171 -20.00 -14.06 11.09
N ASN A 172 -19.42 -12.95 10.60
CA ASN A 172 -18.66 -12.01 11.43
C ASN A 172 -19.49 -10.83 11.95
N SER A 173 -20.69 -10.61 11.41
CA SER A 173 -21.61 -9.55 11.85
C SER A 173 -22.33 -9.88 13.15
N VAL A 174 -22.53 -8.89 14.03
CA VAL A 174 -23.19 -9.11 15.33
C VAL A 174 -24.68 -9.47 15.21
N LEU A 175 -25.32 -9.00 14.14
CA LEU A 175 -26.75 -9.16 13.86
C LEU A 175 -26.97 -9.20 12.32
N PRO A 176 -28.11 -9.74 11.83
CA PRO A 176 -28.43 -9.75 10.40
C PRO A 176 -28.56 -8.35 9.79
N ASN A 177 -28.32 -8.21 8.48
CA ASN A 177 -28.54 -6.95 7.75
C ASN A 177 -30.01 -6.53 7.65
N THR A 178 -30.96 -7.40 8.01
CA THR A 178 -32.38 -7.05 8.20
C THR A 178 -32.67 -6.34 9.52
N THR A 179 -31.67 -6.16 10.39
CA THR A 179 -31.78 -5.43 11.66
C THR A 179 -32.21 -4.00 11.40
N ARG A 180 -33.18 -3.53 12.20
CA ARG A 180 -33.81 -2.23 12.05
C ARG A 180 -33.12 -1.18 12.92
N ILE A 181 -32.84 -0.02 12.31
CA ILE A 181 -32.19 1.15 12.92
C ILE A 181 -33.13 2.34 12.74
N THR A 182 -33.50 2.97 13.85
CA THR A 182 -34.20 4.25 13.89
C THR A 182 -33.18 5.39 13.84
N MET A 183 -33.33 6.32 12.90
CA MET A 183 -32.52 7.54 12.83
C MET A 183 -33.32 8.69 12.19
N ILE A 184 -32.71 9.86 12.02
CA ILE A 184 -33.31 10.93 11.22
C ILE A 184 -33.44 10.51 9.74
N ASN A 185 -34.50 10.96 9.08
CA ASN A 185 -34.73 10.74 7.65
C ASN A 185 -33.83 11.69 6.85
N VAL A 186 -32.57 11.27 6.63
CA VAL A 186 -31.52 12.08 5.99
C VAL A 186 -31.96 12.72 4.66
N PRO A 187 -32.64 12.02 3.72
CA PRO A 187 -33.19 12.64 2.52
C PRO A 187 -34.16 13.80 2.79
N VAL A 188 -35.16 13.61 3.66
CA VAL A 188 -36.16 14.64 3.99
C VAL A 188 -35.51 15.82 4.69
N MET A 189 -34.68 15.56 5.71
CA MET A 189 -33.95 16.59 6.44
C MET A 189 -33.01 17.39 5.52
N SER A 190 -32.33 16.73 4.59
CA SER A 190 -31.47 17.41 3.59
C SER A 190 -32.28 18.29 2.65
N ALA A 191 -33.44 17.82 2.17
CA ALA A 191 -34.29 18.59 1.27
C ALA A 191 -34.85 19.84 1.96
N LEU A 192 -35.33 19.70 3.21
CA LEU A 192 -35.87 20.81 3.98
C LEU A 192 -34.83 21.88 4.32
N GLN A 193 -33.63 21.48 4.77
CA GLN A 193 -32.58 22.46 5.10
C GLN A 193 -32.10 23.27 3.90
N ARG A 194 -32.17 22.70 2.69
CA ARG A 194 -31.82 23.39 1.43
C ARG A 194 -32.81 24.48 1.02
N LEU A 195 -34.01 24.51 1.59
CA LEU A 195 -34.97 25.60 1.41
C LEU A 195 -34.63 26.82 2.25
N LYS A 196 -33.91 26.65 3.38
CA LYS A 196 -33.55 27.72 4.32
C LYS A 196 -32.80 28.91 3.68
N PRO A 197 -31.78 28.73 2.81
CA PRO A 197 -31.09 29.86 2.16
C PRO A 197 -31.86 30.46 0.96
N LEU A 198 -33.00 29.92 0.55
CA LEU A 198 -33.73 30.44 -0.61
C LEU A 198 -34.47 31.74 -0.29
N GLY A 199 -34.35 32.72 -1.18
CA GLY A 199 -35.15 33.95 -1.13
C GLY A 199 -36.65 33.66 -1.26
N TYR A 200 -37.48 34.51 -0.66
CA TYR A 200 -38.94 34.33 -0.51
C TYR A 200 -39.67 33.81 -1.75
N PHE A 201 -39.42 34.41 -2.93
CA PHE A 201 -40.08 33.99 -4.18
C PHE A 201 -39.63 32.62 -4.69
N ALA A 202 -38.35 32.27 -4.53
CA ALA A 202 -37.87 30.93 -4.88
C ALA A 202 -38.45 29.88 -3.91
N ARG A 203 -38.50 30.21 -2.62
CA ARG A 203 -39.13 29.36 -1.59
C ARG A 203 -40.61 29.12 -1.89
N LEU A 204 -41.39 30.16 -2.24
CA LEU A 204 -42.80 30.02 -2.64
C LEU A 204 -43.03 29.06 -3.82
N ALA A 205 -42.10 29.01 -4.79
CA ALA A 205 -42.20 28.12 -5.94
C ALA A 205 -41.88 26.66 -5.59
N VAL A 206 -40.96 26.43 -4.65
CA VAL A 206 -40.42 25.10 -4.31
C VAL A 206 -41.16 24.44 -3.13
N ASP A 207 -41.59 25.22 -2.13
CA ASP A 207 -42.21 24.72 -0.90
C ASP A 207 -43.42 23.80 -1.15
N PRO A 208 -44.37 24.10 -2.06
CA PRO A 208 -45.50 23.20 -2.33
C PRO A 208 -45.07 21.85 -2.90
N VAL A 209 -44.03 21.85 -3.74
CA VAL A 209 -43.50 20.65 -4.40
C VAL A 209 -42.78 19.76 -3.38
N ILE A 210 -41.96 20.35 -2.51
CA ILE A 210 -41.29 19.59 -1.45
C ILE A 210 -42.29 19.11 -0.41
N LYS A 211 -43.23 19.95 0.04
CA LYS A 211 -44.31 19.54 0.96
C LYS A 211 -45.12 18.37 0.39
N ALA A 212 -45.46 18.38 -0.90
CA ALA A 212 -46.12 17.24 -1.55
C ALA A 212 -45.23 15.98 -1.61
N ALA A 213 -43.93 16.13 -1.90
CA ALA A 213 -42.99 15.01 -1.97
C ALA A 213 -42.69 14.34 -0.61
N ILE A 214 -42.95 15.04 0.50
CA ILE A 214 -42.72 14.56 1.88
C ILE A 214 -44.00 14.40 2.70
N ALA A 215 -45.20 14.61 2.13
CA ALA A 215 -46.46 14.66 2.88
C ALA A 215 -46.71 13.42 3.75
N ASP A 216 -46.30 12.24 3.27
CA ASP A 216 -46.42 10.95 3.97
C ASP A 216 -45.11 10.51 4.66
N GLN A 217 -44.09 11.38 4.73
CA GLN A 217 -42.77 11.04 5.30
C GLN A 217 -42.51 11.73 6.64
N GLN A 218 -42.08 10.95 7.63
CA GLN A 218 -41.64 11.43 8.93
C GLN A 218 -40.19 11.96 8.88
N LEU A 219 -39.86 12.85 9.81
CA LEU A 219 -38.52 13.42 10.01
C LEU A 219 -37.54 12.42 10.63
N THR A 220 -38.05 11.40 11.32
CA THR A 220 -37.33 10.15 11.61
C THR A 220 -37.77 9.06 10.63
N ALA A 221 -36.91 8.07 10.46
CA ALA A 221 -37.20 6.88 9.68
C ALA A 221 -36.56 5.66 10.34
N ASN A 222 -37.18 4.51 10.12
CA ASN A 222 -36.72 3.23 10.63
C ASN A 222 -36.38 2.34 9.43
N TYR A 223 -35.09 2.13 9.19
CA TYR A 223 -34.57 1.40 8.03
C TYR A 223 -33.88 0.11 8.47
N SER A 224 -33.86 -0.90 7.61
CA SER A 224 -32.93 -2.03 7.77
C SER A 224 -31.49 -1.61 7.45
N VAL A 225 -30.50 -2.32 8.02
CA VAL A 225 -29.08 -2.11 7.72
C VAL A 225 -28.78 -2.31 6.22
N ALA A 226 -29.44 -3.24 5.55
CA ALA A 226 -29.34 -3.43 4.11
C ALA A 226 -29.76 -2.16 3.32
N GLU A 227 -30.90 -1.55 3.69
CA GLU A 227 -31.38 -0.30 3.09
C GLU A 227 -30.46 0.90 3.40
N LEU A 228 -29.85 0.94 4.58
CA LEU A 228 -28.91 2.01 4.97
C LEU A 228 -27.54 1.89 4.31
N THR A 229 -27.11 0.70 3.88
CA THR A 229 -25.76 0.46 3.37
C THR A 229 -25.71 0.47 1.83
N TYR A 230 -25.71 -0.70 1.21
CA TYR A 230 -25.32 -0.93 -0.19
C TYR A 230 -26.51 -1.28 -1.08
N ASP A 231 -27.54 -1.97 -0.56
CA ASP A 231 -28.72 -2.34 -1.33
C ASP A 231 -29.53 -1.09 -1.65
N GLY A 232 -29.75 -0.23 -0.66
CA GLY A 232 -30.42 1.05 -0.79
C GLY A 232 -31.93 0.97 -1.02
N VAL A 233 -32.67 1.89 -0.39
CA VAL A 233 -34.11 2.06 -0.57
C VAL A 233 -34.40 3.15 -1.61
N TYR A 234 -35.43 2.97 -2.44
CA TYR A 234 -35.84 4.01 -3.39
C TYR A 234 -36.42 5.23 -2.64
N ASN A 235 -36.00 6.44 -3.03
CA ASN A 235 -36.44 7.68 -2.40
C ASN A 235 -36.58 8.79 -3.46
N ASN A 236 -37.78 9.36 -3.56
CA ASN A 236 -38.10 10.41 -4.54
C ASN A 236 -37.17 11.63 -4.43
N LEU A 237 -36.84 12.10 -3.23
CA LEU A 237 -35.96 13.26 -3.05
C LEU A 237 -34.54 13.01 -3.56
N VAL A 238 -34.04 11.78 -3.42
CA VAL A 238 -32.72 11.37 -3.94
C VAL A 238 -32.75 11.14 -5.46
N ALA A 239 -33.90 10.78 -6.03
CA ALA A 239 -34.08 10.80 -7.49
C ALA A 239 -33.96 12.25 -8.02
N LEU A 240 -34.65 13.20 -7.37
CA LEU A 240 -34.68 14.61 -7.77
C LEU A 240 -33.32 15.28 -7.59
N SER A 241 -32.60 15.02 -6.51
CA SER A 241 -31.29 15.63 -6.24
C SER A 241 -30.19 15.23 -7.24
N LYS A 242 -30.44 14.21 -8.09
CA LYS A 242 -29.53 13.78 -9.16
C LYS A 242 -29.81 14.43 -10.51
N ILE A 243 -30.89 15.19 -10.64
CA ILE A 243 -31.23 15.95 -11.85
C ILE A 243 -30.31 17.17 -11.89
N LYS A 244 -29.50 17.27 -12.95
CA LYS A 244 -28.45 18.29 -13.09
C LYS A 244 -28.88 19.53 -13.85
N GLU A 245 -30.07 19.50 -14.44
CA GLU A 245 -30.66 20.58 -15.23
C GLU A 245 -31.86 21.19 -14.46
N GLY A 246 -32.49 22.23 -15.00
CA GLY A 246 -33.15 23.28 -14.23
C GLY A 246 -34.38 22.86 -13.41
N PHE A 247 -34.84 23.77 -12.54
CA PHE A 247 -36.00 23.56 -11.65
C PHE A 247 -37.26 23.03 -12.36
N LEU A 248 -37.48 23.41 -13.62
CA LEU A 248 -38.60 22.92 -14.43
C LEU A 248 -38.46 21.44 -14.82
N GLU A 249 -37.25 20.97 -15.14
CA GLU A 249 -36.99 19.56 -15.47
C GLU A 249 -37.09 18.66 -14.24
N ALA A 250 -36.73 19.16 -13.05
CA ALA A 250 -37.02 18.49 -11.79
C ALA A 250 -38.54 18.29 -11.55
N ILE A 251 -39.37 19.28 -11.91
CA ILE A 251 -40.84 19.17 -11.85
C ILE A 251 -41.39 18.20 -12.91
N PHE A 252 -40.83 18.18 -14.13
CA PHE A 252 -41.23 17.17 -15.13
C PHE A 252 -40.83 15.75 -14.73
N ALA A 253 -39.66 15.58 -14.09
CA ALA A 253 -39.19 14.28 -13.62
C ALA A 253 -40.04 13.69 -12.49
N LEU A 254 -40.58 14.53 -11.57
CA LEU A 254 -41.58 14.12 -10.57
C LEU A 254 -42.80 13.41 -11.19
N ASN A 255 -43.17 13.81 -12.40
CA ASN A 255 -44.31 13.26 -13.12
C ASN A 255 -43.94 12.09 -14.06
N SER A 256 -42.65 11.77 -14.21
CA SER A 256 -42.16 10.70 -15.07
C SER A 256 -41.83 9.45 -14.24
N LYS A 257 -42.25 8.27 -14.72
CA LYS A 257 -41.92 6.98 -14.08
C LYS A 257 -40.51 6.47 -14.43
N ASP A 258 -39.58 7.37 -14.75
CA ASP A 258 -38.24 6.99 -15.19
C ASP A 258 -37.34 6.72 -13.97
N ASN A 259 -37.36 5.47 -13.49
CA ASN A 259 -36.72 4.98 -12.26
C ASN A 259 -35.17 4.99 -12.29
N LYS A 260 -34.51 5.92 -12.99
CA LYS A 260 -33.06 5.97 -13.15
C LYS A 260 -32.34 6.44 -11.87
N LYS A 261 -32.00 5.45 -11.02
CA LYS A 261 -31.05 5.52 -9.88
C LYS A 261 -31.41 6.48 -8.71
N GLY A 262 -32.68 6.57 -8.34
CA GLY A 262 -33.14 7.29 -7.14
C GLY A 262 -33.05 6.54 -5.80
N LYS A 263 -31.94 5.85 -5.50
CA LYS A 263 -31.76 5.12 -4.23
C LYS A 263 -31.03 5.93 -3.15
N PHE A 264 -31.59 5.97 -1.94
CA PHE A 264 -30.93 6.36 -0.69
C PHE A 264 -30.23 5.15 -0.06
N GLY A 265 -29.07 5.40 0.55
CA GLY A 265 -28.24 4.44 1.27
C GLY A 265 -26.81 4.97 1.26
N PHE A 266 -26.12 4.89 2.40
CA PHE A 266 -24.85 5.57 2.63
C PHE A 266 -23.66 4.98 1.86
N GLY A 267 -23.80 3.76 1.33
CA GLY A 267 -22.82 3.06 0.50
C GLY A 267 -23.27 2.79 -0.94
N VAL A 268 -24.47 3.23 -1.34
CA VAL A 268 -25.05 2.95 -2.67
C VAL A 268 -24.19 3.52 -3.80
N ASP A 269 -23.59 4.69 -3.59
CA ASP A 269 -22.68 5.34 -4.53
C ASP A 269 -21.33 4.61 -4.68
N LYS A 270 -20.92 3.78 -3.70
CA LYS A 270 -19.65 3.04 -3.73
C LYS A 270 -19.60 1.92 -4.79
N HIS A 271 -20.74 1.57 -5.41
CA HIS A 271 -20.83 0.65 -6.56
C HIS A 271 -20.60 1.32 -7.92
N ASP A 272 -20.74 2.65 -8.03
CA ASP A 272 -20.59 3.31 -9.33
C ASP A 272 -19.11 3.27 -9.77
N PRO A 273 -18.81 2.81 -11.00
CA PRO A 273 -17.43 2.64 -11.45
C PRO A 273 -16.70 3.98 -11.49
N THR A 274 -15.43 3.97 -11.08
CA THR A 274 -14.60 5.17 -11.04
C THR A 274 -13.31 4.97 -11.83
N THR A 275 -13.04 5.87 -12.77
CA THR A 275 -11.81 5.85 -13.56
C THR A 275 -10.71 6.60 -12.83
N PHE A 276 -9.59 5.93 -12.59
CA PHE A 276 -8.41 6.53 -11.98
C PHE A 276 -7.26 6.58 -12.98
N ASN A 277 -6.52 7.69 -12.97
CA ASN A 277 -5.19 7.77 -13.59
C ASN A 277 -4.15 7.97 -12.48
N MET A 278 -3.12 7.13 -12.44
CA MET A 278 -2.11 7.10 -11.38
C MET A 278 -0.69 7.04 -11.95
N PHE A 279 0.27 7.67 -11.29
CA PHE A 279 1.68 7.61 -11.67
C PHE A 279 2.27 6.22 -11.42
N THR A 280 3.03 5.71 -12.40
CA THR A 280 3.66 4.37 -12.33
C THR A 280 4.97 4.34 -11.54
N GLY A 281 5.42 5.48 -11.03
CA GLY A 281 6.78 5.66 -10.50
C GLY A 281 7.86 5.76 -11.59
N GLY A 282 7.49 5.79 -12.88
CA GLY A 282 8.43 5.93 -14.00
C GLY A 282 9.06 7.32 -14.14
N THR A 283 8.44 8.36 -13.58
CA THR A 283 9.04 9.71 -13.39
C THR A 283 10.05 9.71 -12.23
N GLY A 284 9.71 9.00 -11.17
CA GLY A 284 10.54 8.77 -9.99
C GLY A 284 9.78 7.91 -8.98
N VAL A 285 10.50 7.11 -8.19
CA VAL A 285 9.88 6.15 -7.23
C VAL A 285 8.95 6.81 -6.21
N MET A 286 9.17 8.11 -5.91
CA MET A 286 8.34 8.90 -4.99
C MET A 286 6.94 9.22 -5.53
N ASP A 287 6.72 9.17 -6.85
CA ASP A 287 5.39 9.32 -7.45
C ASP A 287 4.64 7.98 -7.55
N LEU A 288 5.23 6.83 -7.18
CA LEU A 288 4.58 5.52 -7.33
C LEU A 288 3.21 5.47 -6.64
N ASN A 289 2.17 5.13 -7.40
CA ASN A 289 0.77 5.11 -6.96
C ASN A 289 0.21 6.44 -6.47
N ARG A 290 0.85 7.57 -6.79
CA ARG A 290 0.26 8.89 -6.63
C ARG A 290 -0.87 9.05 -7.65
N ILE A 291 -2.03 9.52 -7.22
CA ILE A 291 -3.19 9.71 -8.08
C ILE A 291 -2.98 11.01 -8.86
N TYR A 292 -3.13 10.95 -10.19
CA TYR A 292 -3.09 12.11 -11.06
C TYR A 292 -4.49 12.66 -11.32
N SER A 293 -5.47 11.80 -11.64
CA SER A 293 -6.84 12.25 -11.88
C SER A 293 -7.89 11.21 -11.50
N ILE A 294 -9.09 11.71 -11.19
CA ILE A 294 -10.29 10.92 -10.88
C ILE A 294 -11.36 11.32 -11.89
N ASN A 295 -11.97 10.35 -12.58
CA ASN A 295 -12.92 10.56 -13.66
C ASN A 295 -12.42 11.62 -14.68
N HIS A 296 -11.15 11.47 -15.08
CA HIS A 296 -10.41 12.34 -15.99
C HIS A 296 -10.16 13.79 -15.52
N LYS A 297 -10.47 14.13 -14.25
CA LYS A 297 -10.23 15.46 -13.66
C LYS A 297 -9.08 15.43 -12.65
N HIS A 298 -8.06 16.26 -12.89
CA HIS A 298 -6.98 16.54 -11.92
C HIS A 298 -7.41 17.61 -10.89
N VAL A 299 -8.15 18.62 -11.35
CA VAL A 299 -8.81 19.60 -10.50
C VAL A 299 -10.30 19.29 -10.49
N LEU A 300 -10.83 19.00 -9.31
CA LEU A 300 -12.22 18.69 -9.06
C LEU A 300 -13.05 19.99 -8.97
N SER A 301 -14.36 19.85 -8.83
CA SER A 301 -15.29 20.99 -8.75
C SER A 301 -16.28 20.77 -7.61
N MET A 302 -15.78 20.34 -6.45
CA MET A 302 -16.58 20.02 -5.27
C MET A 302 -16.48 21.17 -4.27
N TRP A 303 -15.26 21.54 -3.89
CA TRP A 303 -15.02 22.57 -2.89
C TRP A 303 -15.23 23.97 -3.48
N PRO A 304 -15.80 24.92 -2.70
CA PRO A 304 -15.98 26.30 -3.13
C PRO A 304 -14.62 27.00 -3.40
N ASN A 305 -14.68 28.18 -4.03
CA ASN A 305 -13.52 29.03 -4.34
C ASN A 305 -12.43 28.32 -5.18
N ILE A 306 -12.80 28.02 -6.43
CA ILE A 306 -11.96 27.29 -7.40
C ILE A 306 -10.68 28.05 -7.79
N GLU A 307 -10.71 29.40 -7.85
CA GLU A 307 -9.65 30.18 -8.52
C GLU A 307 -8.34 30.33 -7.71
N ASN A 308 -8.34 30.06 -6.41
CA ASN A 308 -7.18 30.30 -5.53
C ASN A 308 -6.95 29.20 -4.46
N THR A 309 -7.52 28.00 -4.61
CA THR A 309 -7.40 26.94 -3.59
C THR A 309 -6.77 25.66 -4.14
N THR A 310 -5.95 24.99 -3.32
CA THR A 310 -5.38 23.66 -3.62
C THR A 310 -6.35 22.51 -3.34
N CYS A 311 -7.56 22.84 -2.90
CA CYS A 311 -8.45 21.93 -2.18
C CYS A 311 -9.26 21.02 -3.10
N ASN A 312 -9.41 21.45 -4.35
CA ASN A 312 -9.92 20.63 -5.44
C ASN A 312 -8.82 19.82 -6.16
N ILE A 313 -7.53 19.95 -5.80
CA ILE A 313 -6.44 19.22 -6.47
C ILE A 313 -6.42 17.76 -6.00
N VAL A 314 -6.49 16.83 -6.95
CA VAL A 314 -6.22 15.41 -6.71
C VAL A 314 -4.74 15.22 -6.40
N ASP A 315 -4.43 14.70 -5.21
CA ASP A 315 -3.06 14.43 -4.75
C ASP A 315 -3.04 13.25 -3.77
N GLY A 316 -1.85 12.74 -3.47
CA GLY A 316 -1.64 11.61 -2.57
C GLY A 316 -1.83 10.24 -3.23
N THR A 317 -1.77 9.20 -2.40
CA THR A 317 -1.95 7.78 -2.79
C THR A 317 -3.24 7.22 -2.18
N PHE A 318 -3.71 6.04 -2.57
CA PHE A 318 -4.77 5.33 -1.81
C PHE A 318 -4.27 4.69 -0.50
N GLY A 319 -3.00 4.83 -0.15
CA GLY A 319 -2.44 4.23 1.06
C GLY A 319 -2.16 2.72 0.98
N TYR A 320 -2.52 1.99 -0.08
CA TYR A 320 -2.20 0.56 -0.25
C TYR A 320 -0.69 0.26 -0.46
N LEU A 321 0.01 1.18 -1.12
CA LEU A 321 1.46 1.13 -1.34
C LEU A 321 2.00 2.55 -1.21
N ARG A 322 2.70 2.80 -0.12
CA ARG A 322 3.54 3.99 0.06
C ARG A 322 4.74 3.89 -0.90
N PRO A 323 5.30 5.01 -1.40
CA PRO A 323 6.58 4.98 -2.10
C PRO A 323 7.66 4.22 -1.30
N PRO A 324 8.29 3.18 -1.89
CA PRO A 324 9.30 2.38 -1.23
C PRO A 324 10.43 3.24 -0.66
N MET A 325 10.94 2.88 0.53
CA MET A 325 12.10 3.51 1.15
C MET A 325 11.90 5.00 1.52
N ASN A 326 10.66 5.50 1.50
CA ASN A 326 10.31 6.86 1.93
C ASN A 326 10.35 6.96 3.46
N GLU A 327 11.40 7.61 3.98
CA GLU A 327 11.64 7.78 5.42
C GLU A 327 10.74 8.83 6.11
N SER A 328 10.01 9.66 5.35
CA SER A 328 9.16 10.75 5.87
C SER A 328 8.23 10.31 7.01
N ASN A 329 8.10 11.15 8.04
CA ASN A 329 7.12 10.93 9.11
C ASN A 329 5.68 11.33 8.70
N GLU A 330 5.49 11.82 7.47
CA GLU A 330 4.19 12.25 6.93
C GLU A 330 3.93 11.63 5.54
N GLN A 331 2.67 11.46 5.19
CA GLN A 331 2.23 11.04 3.85
C GLN A 331 0.84 11.57 3.54
N LYS A 332 0.62 11.97 2.28
CA LYS A 332 -0.72 12.28 1.76
C LYS A 332 -1.42 11.00 1.28
N VAL A 333 -2.62 10.77 1.79
CA VAL A 333 -3.53 9.72 1.35
C VAL A 333 -4.82 10.38 0.85
N TYR A 334 -5.29 10.02 -0.33
CA TYR A 334 -6.61 10.43 -0.78
C TYR A 334 -7.66 9.50 -0.16
N ILE A 335 -8.56 10.05 0.66
CA ILE A 335 -9.68 9.28 1.22
C ILE A 335 -10.93 9.57 0.38
N PRO A 336 -11.47 8.59 -0.38
CA PRO A 336 -12.63 8.80 -1.23
C PRO A 336 -13.88 9.26 -0.51
N ASP A 337 -14.08 8.90 0.77
CA ASP A 337 -15.24 9.36 1.55
C ASP A 337 -15.11 10.83 2.03
N MET A 338 -13.88 11.35 2.13
CA MET A 338 -13.61 12.77 2.42
C MET A 338 -13.41 13.60 1.14
N CYS A 339 -13.24 12.94 -0.01
CA CYS A 339 -13.12 13.54 -1.34
C CYS A 339 -12.01 14.59 -1.47
N ARG A 340 -10.93 14.39 -0.70
CA ARG A 340 -9.72 15.22 -0.66
C ARG A 340 -8.50 14.40 -0.18
N PRO A 341 -7.27 14.84 -0.49
CA PRO A 341 -6.09 14.36 0.23
C PRO A 341 -6.14 14.74 1.71
N VAL A 342 -5.67 13.84 2.57
CA VAL A 342 -5.43 14.05 4.00
C VAL A 342 -4.01 13.60 4.37
N THR A 343 -3.46 14.16 5.44
CA THR A 343 -2.14 13.80 5.95
C THR A 343 -2.24 12.73 7.04
N ILE A 344 -1.53 11.61 6.85
CA ILE A 344 -1.26 10.63 7.90
C ILE A 344 0.15 10.86 8.47
N ARG A 345 0.31 10.66 9.78
CA ARG A 345 1.54 10.93 10.53
C ARG A 345 2.04 9.68 11.24
N TYR A 346 3.36 9.47 11.24
CA TYR A 346 3.99 8.38 11.98
C TYR A 346 3.72 8.53 13.49
N GLU A 347 3.24 7.45 14.12
CA GLU A 347 3.04 7.34 15.55
C GLU A 347 4.19 6.57 16.21
N LYS A 348 4.37 5.31 15.80
CA LYS A 348 5.30 4.35 16.42
C LYS A 348 5.65 3.20 15.48
N ASP A 349 6.68 2.44 15.83
CA ASP A 349 6.93 1.15 15.21
C ASP A 349 6.07 0.06 15.87
N VAL A 350 5.62 -0.90 15.08
CA VAL A 350 4.88 -2.09 15.52
C VAL A 350 5.47 -3.35 14.87
N ASN A 351 5.09 -4.53 15.36
CA ASN A 351 5.53 -5.80 14.80
C ASN A 351 4.32 -6.73 14.63
N THR A 352 4.08 -7.16 13.39
CA THR A 352 2.99 -8.07 13.02
C THR A 352 3.59 -9.21 12.20
N ASN A 353 3.32 -10.47 12.58
CA ASN A 353 3.84 -11.66 11.90
C ASN A 353 5.36 -11.67 11.68
N GLY A 354 6.13 -11.10 12.63
CA GLY A 354 7.59 -10.98 12.56
C GLY A 354 8.11 -9.87 11.64
N ILE A 355 7.23 -9.07 11.05
CA ILE A 355 7.57 -7.94 10.18
C ILE A 355 7.53 -6.66 11.02
N ARG A 356 8.63 -5.89 11.03
CA ARG A 356 8.66 -4.55 11.61
C ARG A 356 7.96 -3.58 10.66
N LEU A 357 6.95 -2.90 11.18
CA LEU A 357 6.12 -1.94 10.46
C LEU A 357 6.19 -0.57 11.14
N ARG A 358 5.98 0.48 10.36
CA ARG A 358 5.79 1.85 10.84
C ARG A 358 4.28 2.13 10.87
N ARG A 359 3.72 2.40 12.04
CA ARG A 359 2.33 2.81 12.21
C ARG A 359 2.18 4.29 11.93
N PHE A 360 1.22 4.62 11.08
CA PHE A 360 0.75 5.97 10.81
C PHE A 360 -0.70 6.10 11.27
N ILE A 361 -1.02 7.26 11.85
CA ILE A 361 -2.37 7.66 12.27
C ILE A 361 -2.88 8.80 11.39
N LEU A 362 -4.20 8.95 11.28
CA LEU A 362 -4.79 10.12 10.63
C LEU A 362 -4.52 11.37 11.47
N GLY A 363 -3.91 12.39 10.85
CA GLY A 363 -3.57 13.64 11.53
C GLY A 363 -4.83 14.38 12.03
N LYS A 364 -4.75 14.97 13.22
CA LYS A 364 -5.87 15.75 13.79
C LYS A 364 -6.10 17.04 13.01
N GLU A 365 -5.04 17.59 12.41
CA GLU A 365 -5.08 18.79 11.58
C GLU A 365 -6.01 18.66 10.36
N ASN A 366 -6.30 17.43 9.90
CA ASN A 366 -7.27 17.22 8.82
C ASN A 366 -8.70 17.61 9.23
N PHE A 367 -9.00 17.71 10.53
CA PHE A 367 -10.30 18.07 11.09
C PHE A 367 -10.28 19.43 11.82
N TYR A 368 -9.17 20.17 11.76
CA TYR A 368 -9.12 21.52 12.34
C TYR A 368 -9.86 22.51 11.45
N ASN A 369 -10.58 23.42 12.07
CA ASN A 369 -11.28 24.50 11.38
C ASN A 369 -10.31 25.55 10.82
N ARG A 370 -10.83 26.52 10.08
CA ARG A 370 -10.01 27.51 9.35
C ARG A 370 -9.17 28.45 10.22
N GLU A 371 -9.55 28.67 11.48
CA GLU A 371 -8.74 29.46 12.42
C GLU A 371 -7.56 28.66 12.97
N ALA A 372 -7.77 27.37 13.26
CA ALA A 372 -6.74 26.48 13.80
C ALA A 372 -5.79 25.91 12.73
N GLU A 373 -6.28 25.71 11.50
CA GLU A 373 -5.49 25.31 10.34
C GLU A 373 -5.92 26.11 9.09
N PRO A 374 -5.25 27.24 8.78
CA PRO A 374 -5.59 28.08 7.64
C PRO A 374 -5.55 27.35 6.28
N ALA A 375 -4.78 26.26 6.15
CA ALA A 375 -4.80 25.44 4.94
C ALA A 375 -6.16 24.74 4.72
N ASN A 376 -6.98 24.58 5.77
CA ASN A 376 -8.31 24.01 5.66
C ASN A 376 -9.42 25.02 5.30
N ALA A 377 -9.12 26.31 5.15
CA ALA A 377 -10.14 27.36 5.01
C ALA A 377 -11.17 27.12 3.88
N CYS A 378 -10.75 26.48 2.79
CA CYS A 378 -11.57 26.07 1.64
C CYS A 378 -12.51 24.87 1.88
N TYR A 379 -12.22 24.06 2.90
CA TYR A 379 -13.00 22.88 3.32
C TYR A 379 -13.99 23.22 4.45
N ASP A 380 -13.95 24.47 4.92
CA ASP A 380 -14.62 24.99 6.10
C ASP A 380 -15.26 26.34 5.76
N GLU A 381 -16.26 26.31 4.89
CA GLU A 381 -16.92 27.51 4.36
C GLU A 381 -18.42 27.56 4.60
N ILE A 382 -19.09 26.39 4.61
CA ILE A 382 -20.54 26.26 4.63
C ILE A 382 -21.07 26.33 6.07
N TYR A 383 -20.50 25.54 6.97
CA TYR A 383 -20.99 25.41 8.35
C TYR A 383 -20.11 26.11 9.38
N ARG A 384 -18.78 26.15 9.19
CA ARG A 384 -17.82 26.80 10.10
C ARG A 384 -17.94 26.33 11.54
N GLU A 385 -17.98 25.01 11.68
CA GLU A 385 -18.09 24.35 12.97
C GLU A 385 -16.76 24.39 13.74
N PRO A 386 -16.78 24.23 15.08
CA PRO A 386 -15.56 24.02 15.87
C PRO A 386 -14.67 22.89 15.36
N SER A 387 -13.37 22.97 15.65
CA SER A 387 -12.39 21.95 15.26
C SER A 387 -12.76 20.54 15.76
N GLY A 388 -12.50 19.53 14.94
CA GLY A 388 -12.85 18.14 15.21
C GLY A 388 -13.70 17.46 14.15
N VAL A 389 -14.24 18.25 13.23
CA VAL A 389 -15.11 17.80 12.15
C VAL A 389 -14.64 18.38 10.83
N ALA A 390 -14.96 17.70 9.74
CA ALA A 390 -14.68 18.13 8.39
C ALA A 390 -15.97 18.10 7.57
N GLU A 391 -16.25 19.12 6.78
CA GLU A 391 -17.38 19.05 5.85
C GLU A 391 -17.22 17.87 4.87
N ALA A 392 -18.34 17.26 4.46
CA ALA A 392 -18.38 16.29 3.36
C ALA A 392 -19.58 16.52 2.42
N GLY A 393 -20.46 17.45 2.77
CA GLY A 393 -21.62 17.84 1.96
C GLY A 393 -21.32 18.07 0.48
N PRO A 394 -20.29 18.86 0.10
CA PRO A 394 -19.96 19.10 -1.31
C PRO A 394 -19.74 17.81 -2.13
N CYS A 395 -19.25 16.74 -1.51
CA CYS A 395 -19.11 15.44 -2.14
C CYS A 395 -20.38 14.57 -2.03
N LYS A 396 -21.09 14.64 -0.91
CA LYS A 396 -22.36 13.93 -0.69
C LYS A 396 -23.56 14.74 -1.20
N GLN A 397 -23.44 15.20 -2.45
CA GLN A 397 -24.49 15.88 -3.23
C GLN A 397 -25.11 17.08 -2.48
N GLY A 398 -24.31 17.79 -1.69
CA GLY A 398 -24.69 18.92 -0.84
C GLY A 398 -25.61 18.58 0.35
N ALA A 399 -25.70 17.32 0.76
CA ALA A 399 -26.37 16.95 2.02
C ALA A 399 -25.60 17.54 3.24
N PRO A 400 -26.27 17.90 4.35
CA PRO A 400 -25.64 18.43 5.58
C PRO A 400 -24.74 17.46 6.36
N ILE A 401 -23.81 16.77 5.69
CA ILE A 401 -22.94 15.75 6.26
C ILE A 401 -21.57 16.33 6.61
N LEU A 402 -21.15 16.06 7.85
CA LEU A 402 -19.80 16.33 8.35
C LEU A 402 -19.18 15.04 8.89
N LEU A 403 -17.91 14.83 8.60
CA LEU A 403 -17.13 13.67 9.04
C LEU A 403 -16.31 13.99 10.28
N SER A 404 -16.14 13.01 11.16
CA SER A 404 -15.28 13.09 12.34
C SER A 404 -14.54 11.77 12.54
N MET A 405 -13.64 11.71 13.53
CA MET A 405 -13.27 10.42 14.10
C MET A 405 -14.46 9.84 14.92
N PRO A 406 -14.54 8.51 15.13
CA PRO A 406 -15.66 7.90 15.85
C PRO A 406 -15.86 8.44 17.27
N HIS A 407 -17.12 8.54 17.68
CA HIS A 407 -17.58 9.12 18.95
C HIS A 407 -17.05 10.54 19.20
N PHE A 408 -16.88 11.33 18.14
CA PHE A 408 -16.27 12.67 18.18
C PHE A 408 -14.86 12.70 18.83
N MET A 409 -14.10 11.62 18.71
CA MET A 409 -12.74 11.56 19.27
C MET A 409 -11.86 12.70 18.73
N HIS A 410 -11.22 13.44 19.64
CA HIS A 410 -10.41 14.62 19.35
C HIS A 410 -11.16 15.83 18.75
N ALA A 411 -12.49 15.82 18.77
CA ALA A 411 -13.28 16.98 18.43
C ALA A 411 -13.54 17.90 19.63
N ASP A 412 -14.05 19.10 19.35
CA ASP A 412 -14.54 20.02 20.38
C ASP A 412 -15.61 19.33 21.26
N PRO A 413 -15.50 19.40 22.60
CA PRO A 413 -16.43 18.73 23.52
C PRO A 413 -17.91 19.08 23.28
N SER A 414 -18.20 20.28 22.75
CA SER A 414 -19.57 20.75 22.49
C SER A 414 -20.36 19.90 21.48
N PHE A 415 -19.70 19.06 20.68
CA PHE A 415 -20.38 18.05 19.85
C PHE A 415 -20.85 16.86 20.69
N SER A 416 -19.94 16.26 21.47
CA SER A 416 -20.23 15.11 22.33
C SER A 416 -21.18 15.46 23.48
N GLU A 417 -21.05 16.63 24.09
CA GLU A 417 -21.91 17.07 25.20
C GLU A 417 -23.39 17.24 24.79
N LYS A 418 -23.65 17.45 23.49
CA LYS A 418 -24.99 17.56 22.89
C LYS A 418 -25.60 16.21 22.48
N VAL A 419 -24.93 15.07 22.72
CA VAL A 419 -25.43 13.74 22.30
C VAL A 419 -25.16 12.68 23.38
N ILE A 420 -26.23 12.06 23.89
CA ILE A 420 -26.08 10.97 24.86
C ILE A 420 -25.73 9.68 24.11
N GLY A 421 -24.72 8.94 24.57
CA GLY A 421 -24.26 7.69 23.96
C GLY A 421 -22.88 7.74 23.29
N MET A 422 -22.22 8.91 23.28
CA MET A 422 -20.84 9.03 22.79
C MET A 422 -19.83 8.56 23.83
N ASN A 423 -18.89 7.69 23.44
CA ASN A 423 -17.82 7.17 24.28
C ASN A 423 -16.54 6.95 23.46
N ALA A 424 -15.64 7.94 23.43
CA ALA A 424 -14.44 7.90 22.62
C ALA A 424 -13.32 7.04 23.25
N ASP A 425 -12.93 5.96 22.56
CA ASP A 425 -11.85 5.06 22.93
C ASP A 425 -10.73 5.08 21.86
N PRO A 426 -9.51 5.56 22.18
CA PRO A 426 -8.40 5.60 21.24
C PRO A 426 -8.01 4.25 20.63
N GLU A 427 -8.14 3.12 21.33
CA GLU A 427 -7.76 1.81 20.78
C GLU A 427 -8.77 1.35 19.72
N ARG A 428 -10.06 1.60 19.98
CA ARG A 428 -11.16 1.27 19.08
C ARG A 428 -11.35 2.27 17.93
N HIS A 429 -11.05 3.55 18.13
CA HIS A 429 -11.49 4.62 17.22
C HIS A 429 -10.35 5.33 16.45
N THR A 430 -9.09 5.10 16.81
CA THR A 430 -7.95 5.64 16.03
C THR A 430 -7.86 4.99 14.66
N PHE A 431 -7.82 5.81 13.61
CA PHE A 431 -7.48 5.40 12.24
C PHE A 431 -6.00 5.01 12.19
N ILE A 432 -5.68 3.80 11.70
CA ILE A 432 -4.29 3.33 11.56
C ILE A 432 -3.97 2.77 10.16
N MET A 433 -2.74 3.00 9.71
CA MET A 433 -2.09 2.30 8.59
C MET A 433 -0.69 1.85 9.00
N ASP A 434 -0.39 0.56 8.88
CA ASP A 434 0.92 -0.01 9.18
C ASP A 434 1.64 -0.37 7.88
N HIS A 435 2.74 0.34 7.59
CA HIS A 435 3.54 0.17 6.38
C HIS A 435 4.88 -0.49 6.69
N GLU A 436 5.32 -1.43 5.84
CA GLU A 436 6.69 -1.93 5.88
C GLU A 436 7.64 -0.88 5.25
N PRO A 437 8.68 -0.40 5.96
CA PRO A 437 9.45 0.78 5.54
C PRO A 437 10.29 0.60 4.26
N MET A 438 10.78 -0.60 3.95
CA MET A 438 11.66 -0.84 2.81
C MET A 438 10.89 -0.90 1.49
N THR A 439 9.79 -1.65 1.47
CA THR A 439 8.93 -1.86 0.30
C THR A 439 7.81 -0.83 0.18
N GLY A 440 7.46 -0.15 1.28
CA GLY A 440 6.30 0.72 1.37
C GLY A 440 4.96 -0.02 1.39
N MET A 441 4.96 -1.35 1.40
CA MET A 441 3.74 -2.17 1.36
C MET A 441 2.95 -2.01 2.65
N THR A 442 1.64 -1.79 2.52
CA THR A 442 0.73 -1.70 3.66
C THR A 442 0.31 -3.10 4.08
N VAL A 443 0.51 -3.42 5.35
CA VAL A 443 0.23 -4.75 5.92
C VAL A 443 -1.09 -4.77 6.69
N THR A 444 -1.43 -3.65 7.35
CA THR A 444 -2.65 -3.52 8.14
C THR A 444 -3.23 -2.13 7.93
N VAL A 445 -4.54 -2.04 7.70
CA VAL A 445 -5.32 -0.79 7.77
C VAL A 445 -6.53 -1.02 8.67
N ARG A 446 -6.82 -0.03 9.51
CA ARG A 446 -8.12 0.15 10.15
C ARG A 446 -8.53 1.60 9.91
N GLY A 447 -9.19 1.84 8.78
CA GLY A 447 -9.60 3.16 8.34
C GLY A 447 -10.93 3.54 8.97
N ARG A 448 -10.91 4.37 10.01
CA ARG A 448 -12.08 4.65 10.87
C ARG A 448 -12.56 6.08 10.74
N LEU A 449 -13.82 6.27 10.35
CA LEU A 449 -14.46 7.58 10.19
C LEU A 449 -15.94 7.50 10.57
N GLN A 450 -16.46 8.59 11.16
CA GLN A 450 -17.86 8.77 11.53
C GLN A 450 -18.52 9.78 10.62
N ALA A 451 -19.77 9.51 10.23
CA ALA A 451 -20.63 10.45 9.53
C ALA A 451 -21.66 11.03 10.49
N ASN A 452 -21.78 12.36 10.45
CA ASN A 452 -22.69 13.15 11.27
C ASN A 452 -23.55 14.03 10.37
N PHE A 453 -24.77 14.33 10.79
CA PHE A 453 -25.69 15.23 10.11
C PHE A 453 -25.86 16.52 10.90
N ARG A 454 -25.71 17.69 10.28
CA ARG A 454 -25.99 18.98 10.94
C ARG A 454 -27.48 19.19 11.04
N VAL A 455 -28.05 18.98 12.23
CA VAL A 455 -29.45 19.29 12.52
C VAL A 455 -29.55 20.79 12.83
N THR A 456 -30.51 21.46 12.19
CA THR A 456 -30.87 22.86 12.42
C THR A 456 -32.38 22.97 12.54
N GLN A 457 -32.87 24.01 13.23
CA GLN A 457 -34.31 24.32 13.20
C GLN A 457 -34.74 24.70 11.79
N LEU A 458 -35.93 24.22 11.43
CA LEU A 458 -36.58 24.40 10.14
C LEU A 458 -37.87 25.20 10.32
N ASP A 459 -37.98 26.38 9.70
CA ASP A 459 -39.14 27.28 9.85
C ASP A 459 -40.42 26.76 9.17
N CYS A 460 -40.32 25.67 8.40
CA CYS A 460 -41.42 25.05 7.66
C CYS A 460 -42.11 23.92 8.41
N LEU A 461 -41.66 23.59 9.62
CA LEU A 461 -42.20 22.55 10.49
C LEU A 461 -43.23 23.14 11.47
N ASP A 462 -44.40 22.52 11.52
CA ASP A 462 -45.56 22.98 12.30
C ASP A 462 -45.68 22.20 13.63
N GLY A 463 -44.71 22.41 14.53
CA GLY A 463 -44.75 21.91 15.90
C GLY A 463 -43.44 21.31 16.40
N GLU A 464 -42.62 20.75 15.51
CA GLU A 464 -41.32 20.18 15.85
C GLU A 464 -40.28 21.26 16.19
N LYS A 465 -39.53 21.00 17.25
CA LYS A 465 -38.45 21.84 17.75
C LYS A 465 -37.17 21.02 17.70
N LEU A 466 -36.40 21.16 16.64
CA LEU A 466 -35.17 20.41 16.46
C LEU A 466 -33.99 21.11 17.12
N PRO A 467 -33.19 20.41 17.96
CA PRO A 467 -32.02 21.00 18.58
C PRO A 467 -30.89 21.26 17.56
N GLU A 468 -30.12 22.32 17.78
CA GLU A 468 -28.96 22.66 16.94
C GLU A 468 -27.70 21.86 17.36
N LEU A 469 -27.44 20.76 16.64
CA LEU A 469 -26.33 19.83 16.92
C LEU A 469 -25.83 19.10 15.67
N LEU A 470 -24.68 18.45 15.79
CA LEU A 470 -24.25 17.39 14.89
C LEU A 470 -24.77 16.06 15.41
N MET A 471 -25.61 15.39 14.62
CA MET A 471 -26.24 14.10 14.92
C MET A 471 -25.39 12.96 14.33
N PRO A 472 -24.72 12.13 15.13
CA PRO A 472 -24.08 10.91 14.65
C PRO A 472 -25.07 10.00 13.93
N LEU A 473 -24.70 9.51 12.75
CA LEU A 473 -25.50 8.56 11.96
C LEU A 473 -24.93 7.15 12.07
N PHE A 474 -23.63 7.03 11.82
CA PHE A 474 -22.86 5.79 11.91
C PHE A 474 -21.36 6.12 11.92
N TRP A 475 -20.54 5.15 12.29
CA TRP A 475 -19.13 5.10 11.89
C TRP A 475 -18.81 3.83 11.11
N GLN A 476 -17.80 3.92 10.24
CA GLN A 476 -17.31 2.82 9.41
C GLN A 476 -15.88 2.46 9.80
N GLU A 477 -15.54 1.18 9.65
CA GLU A 477 -14.15 0.70 9.68
C GLU A 477 -13.84 -0.03 8.37
N LEU A 478 -12.95 0.56 7.57
CA LEU A 478 -12.27 -0.13 6.47
C LEU A 478 -11.15 -0.99 7.06
N TYR A 479 -11.39 -2.30 7.07
CA TYR A 479 -10.42 -3.31 7.45
C TYR A 479 -9.64 -3.75 6.21
N VAL A 480 -8.31 -3.68 6.27
CA VAL A 480 -7.41 -4.32 5.30
C VAL A 480 -6.34 -5.08 6.04
N GLU A 481 -6.09 -6.33 5.66
CA GLU A 481 -5.02 -7.17 6.20
C GLU A 481 -4.28 -7.89 5.07
N ALA A 482 -2.95 -7.92 5.12
CA ALA A 482 -2.13 -8.65 4.16
C ALA A 482 -2.35 -10.16 4.28
N GLY A 483 -2.81 -10.78 3.19
CA GLY A 483 -2.98 -12.23 3.12
C GLY A 483 -1.64 -12.99 3.17
N PRO A 484 -1.67 -14.33 3.40
CA PRO A 484 -0.46 -15.14 3.61
C PRO A 484 0.60 -15.01 2.49
N GLY A 485 0.16 -14.84 1.24
CA GLY A 485 1.06 -14.64 0.10
C GLY A 485 1.86 -13.34 0.18
N ILE A 486 1.27 -12.26 0.69
CA ILE A 486 1.95 -10.97 0.87
C ILE A 486 2.91 -11.03 2.07
N VAL A 487 2.50 -11.67 3.17
CA VAL A 487 3.37 -11.87 4.34
C VAL A 487 4.60 -12.71 3.96
N ALA A 488 4.42 -13.81 3.24
CA ALA A 488 5.52 -14.65 2.74
C ALA A 488 6.41 -13.92 1.72
N PHE A 489 5.82 -13.10 0.84
CA PHE A 489 6.57 -12.24 -0.07
C PHE A 489 7.44 -11.23 0.68
N LEU A 490 6.91 -10.56 1.70
CA LEU A 490 7.65 -9.62 2.53
C LEU A 490 8.80 -10.31 3.26
N HIS A 491 8.57 -11.45 3.93
CA HIS A 491 9.65 -12.23 4.56
C HIS A 491 10.78 -12.54 3.58
N LYS A 492 10.44 -12.93 2.35
CA LYS A 492 11.42 -13.21 1.29
C LYS A 492 12.18 -11.96 0.86
N VAL A 493 11.48 -10.86 0.54
CA VAL A 493 12.10 -9.61 0.08
C VAL A 493 13.00 -8.99 1.14
N LEU A 494 12.55 -8.96 2.40
CA LEU A 494 13.31 -8.40 3.53
C LEU A 494 14.56 -9.21 3.87
N SER A 495 14.62 -10.50 3.49
CA SER A 495 15.83 -11.33 3.62
C SER A 495 16.91 -10.99 2.58
N TYR A 496 16.55 -10.49 1.40
CA TYR A 496 17.49 -10.28 0.30
C TYR A 496 18.65 -9.32 0.63
N PRO A 497 18.45 -8.17 1.31
CA PRO A 497 19.57 -7.31 1.71
C PRO A 497 20.61 -8.02 2.59
N GLY A 498 20.16 -8.87 3.52
CA GLY A 498 21.04 -9.66 4.38
C GLY A 498 21.82 -10.71 3.57
N LEU A 499 21.12 -11.50 2.77
CA LEU A 499 21.72 -12.54 1.92
C LEU A 499 22.71 -11.94 0.90
N ALA A 500 22.39 -10.80 0.30
CA ALA A 500 23.27 -10.10 -0.63
C ALA A 500 24.54 -9.59 0.04
N LYS A 501 24.45 -9.02 1.26
CA LYS A 501 25.63 -8.62 2.06
C LYS A 501 26.52 -9.83 2.39
N ILE A 502 25.92 -10.96 2.81
CA ILE A 502 26.66 -12.20 3.09
C ILE A 502 27.37 -12.70 1.82
N ALA A 503 26.69 -12.73 0.67
CA ALA A 503 27.29 -13.14 -0.60
C ALA A 503 28.45 -12.22 -1.02
N LEU A 504 28.32 -10.90 -0.86
CA LEU A 504 29.39 -9.93 -1.12
C LEU A 504 30.61 -10.15 -0.21
N ILE A 505 30.38 -10.45 1.08
CA ILE A 505 31.47 -10.80 2.02
C ILE A 505 32.19 -12.08 1.58
N ILE A 506 31.47 -13.11 1.13
CA ILE A 506 32.06 -14.34 0.60
C ILE A 506 32.91 -14.06 -0.66
N VAL A 507 32.41 -13.25 -1.60
CA VAL A 507 33.17 -12.84 -2.80
C VAL A 507 34.45 -12.08 -2.43
N LEU A 508 34.38 -11.19 -1.43
CA LEU A 508 35.54 -10.45 -0.94
C LEU A 508 36.60 -11.40 -0.32
N LEU A 509 36.17 -12.35 0.52
CA LEU A 509 37.07 -13.37 1.10
C LEU A 509 37.72 -14.25 0.01
N LEU A 510 36.96 -14.67 -1.01
CA LEU A 510 37.51 -15.40 -2.15
C LEU A 510 38.53 -14.55 -2.93
N GLY A 511 38.27 -13.26 -3.15
CA GLY A 511 39.22 -12.33 -3.77
C GLY A 511 40.53 -12.20 -2.99
N ILE A 512 40.48 -12.16 -1.65
CA ILE A 512 41.67 -12.19 -0.78
C ILE A 512 42.43 -13.51 -0.96
N ILE A 513 41.75 -14.65 -0.89
CA ILE A 513 42.37 -15.98 -1.04
C ILE A 513 43.05 -16.13 -2.40
N ILE A 514 42.40 -15.72 -3.48
CA ILE A 514 42.96 -15.74 -4.85
C ILE A 514 44.20 -14.84 -4.94
N SER A 515 44.18 -13.66 -4.31
CA SER A 515 45.32 -12.74 -4.25
C SER A 515 46.51 -13.35 -3.51
N ILE A 516 46.28 -14.03 -2.37
CA ILE A 516 47.31 -14.72 -1.59
C ILE A 516 47.93 -15.86 -2.40
N ILE A 517 47.12 -16.66 -3.10
CA ILE A 517 47.60 -17.74 -3.99
C ILE A 517 48.44 -17.16 -5.13
N GLY A 518 47.98 -16.09 -5.77
CA GLY A 518 48.72 -15.39 -6.83
C GLY A 518 50.07 -14.86 -6.35
N ALA A 519 50.11 -14.21 -5.19
CA ALA A 519 51.34 -13.76 -4.54
C ALA A 519 52.28 -14.95 -4.23
N GLY A 520 51.73 -16.09 -3.77
CA GLY A 520 52.45 -17.34 -3.58
C GLY A 520 53.15 -17.84 -4.86
N PHE A 521 52.46 -17.82 -6.00
CA PHE A 521 53.07 -18.18 -7.29
C PHE A 521 54.17 -17.20 -7.72
N LEU A 522 54.00 -15.90 -7.51
CA LEU A 522 55.03 -14.89 -7.81
C LEU A 522 56.28 -15.04 -6.91
N MET A 523 56.09 -15.33 -5.61
CA MET A 523 57.18 -15.63 -4.69
C MET A 523 57.91 -16.93 -5.04
N ASN A 524 57.20 -17.99 -5.44
CA ASN A 524 57.81 -19.24 -5.88
C ASN A 524 58.60 -19.06 -7.19
N HIS A 525 58.03 -18.35 -8.17
CA HIS A 525 58.71 -18.05 -9.44
C HIS A 525 59.99 -17.23 -9.22
N SER A 526 59.93 -16.16 -8.43
CA SER A 526 61.11 -15.32 -8.15
C SER A 526 62.21 -16.07 -7.39
N ARG A 527 61.86 -16.97 -6.46
CA ARG A 527 62.82 -17.89 -5.83
C ARG A 527 63.52 -18.78 -6.85
N ARG A 528 62.77 -19.37 -7.80
CA ARG A 528 63.35 -20.17 -8.89
C ARG A 528 64.25 -19.38 -9.82
N THR A 529 63.81 -18.20 -10.28
CA THR A 529 64.64 -17.36 -11.16
C THR A 529 65.97 -17.01 -10.48
N ARG A 530 65.96 -16.67 -9.18
CA ARG A 530 67.19 -16.43 -8.40
C ARG A 530 68.10 -17.67 -8.31
N GLN A 531 67.52 -18.86 -8.12
CA GLN A 531 68.30 -20.11 -8.15
C GLN A 531 68.90 -20.38 -9.53
N THR A 532 68.14 -20.17 -10.62
CA THR A 532 68.66 -20.32 -11.99
C THR A 532 69.75 -19.28 -12.31
N GLU A 533 69.63 -18.04 -11.85
CA GLU A 533 70.66 -17.01 -12.00
C GLU A 533 71.93 -17.32 -11.20
N GLN A 534 71.81 -17.92 -10.01
CA GLN A 534 72.95 -18.37 -9.20
C GLN A 534 73.70 -19.56 -9.82
N LEU A 535 73.01 -20.42 -10.58
CA LEU A 535 73.62 -21.54 -11.31
C LEU A 535 74.12 -21.18 -12.73
N ASN A 536 74.06 -19.91 -13.16
CA ASN A 536 74.37 -19.53 -14.54
C ASN A 536 75.87 -19.17 -14.71
N PRO A 537 76.70 -20.01 -15.40
CA PRO A 537 78.16 -19.92 -15.34
C PRO A 537 78.75 -18.68 -16.04
N THR A 538 78.00 -17.99 -16.89
CA THR A 538 78.44 -16.78 -17.60
C THR A 538 78.75 -15.60 -16.69
N LYS A 539 78.29 -15.59 -15.43
CA LYS A 539 78.60 -14.52 -14.47
C LYS A 539 80.02 -14.63 -13.90
N TYR A 540 80.54 -15.85 -13.72
CA TYR A 540 81.92 -16.08 -13.29
C TYR A 540 82.95 -15.65 -14.34
N HIS A 541 82.66 -15.89 -15.63
CA HIS A 541 83.62 -15.61 -16.70
C HIS A 541 83.87 -14.10 -16.91
N LYS A 542 82.88 -13.25 -16.62
CA LYS A 542 83.01 -11.77 -16.69
C LYS A 542 83.81 -11.16 -15.52
N MET A 543 83.83 -11.80 -14.35
CA MET A 543 84.68 -11.36 -13.24
C MET A 543 86.16 -11.67 -13.54
N ALA A 544 86.45 -12.87 -14.04
CA ALA A 544 87.81 -13.28 -14.42
C ALA A 544 88.44 -12.39 -15.52
N THR A 545 87.63 -11.80 -16.42
CA THR A 545 88.14 -10.88 -17.47
C THR A 545 88.36 -9.44 -16.99
N GLN A 546 87.72 -9.00 -15.90
CA GLN A 546 87.97 -7.67 -15.32
C GLN A 546 89.18 -7.63 -14.38
N GLU A 547 89.57 -8.75 -13.77
CA GLU A 547 90.84 -8.83 -13.02
C GLU A 547 92.06 -8.87 -13.94
N ALA A 548 91.96 -9.54 -15.09
CA ALA A 548 93.05 -9.66 -16.07
C ALA A 548 93.46 -8.34 -16.79
N THR A 549 92.78 -7.22 -16.52
CA THR A 549 93.02 -5.92 -17.19
C THR A 549 93.50 -4.81 -16.24
N ARG A 550 93.87 -5.12 -14.98
CA ARG A 550 94.47 -4.15 -14.04
C ARG A 550 95.90 -4.51 -13.62
N LYS A 551 96.85 -3.91 -14.36
CA LYS A 551 98.27 -3.65 -14.02
C LYS A 551 99.25 -4.85 -13.99
N PRO A 552 100.56 -4.62 -14.20
CA PRO A 552 101.19 -3.51 -14.94
C PRO A 552 102.27 -3.96 -15.96
N GLU A 553 102.47 -3.17 -17.01
CA GLU A 553 103.81 -3.07 -17.61
C GLU A 553 104.70 -2.26 -16.67
N LEU A 554 105.64 -2.94 -16.03
CA LEU A 554 106.86 -2.34 -15.49
C LEU A 554 107.96 -3.42 -15.57
N ASP A 555 109.15 -3.02 -16.01
CA ASP A 555 110.40 -3.78 -16.16
C ASP A 555 110.66 -4.46 -17.52
N GLN A 556 111.41 -3.76 -18.36
CA GLN A 556 112.56 -4.14 -19.22
C GLN A 556 112.74 -3.01 -20.27
N LEU A 557 113.91 -2.44 -20.56
CA LEU A 557 115.29 -2.68 -20.10
C LEU A 557 116.14 -1.40 -20.27
N VAL A 558 117.38 -1.49 -19.77
CA VAL A 558 118.60 -0.71 -20.10
C VAL A 558 118.59 0.00 -21.45
#